data_AF-F1YE62-F1
#
_entry.id   AF-F1YE62-F1
#
_cell.length_a   1.000
_cell.length_b   1.000
_cell.length_c   1.000
_cell.angle_alpha   90.00
_cell.angle_beta   90.00
_cell.angle_gamma   90.00
#
_symmetry.space_group_name_H-M   'P 1'
#
loop_
_entity.id
_entity.type
_entity.pdbx_description
1 polymer ?
#
loop_
_entity_poly.entity_id
_entity_poly.type
_entity_poly.pdbx_seq_one_letter_code
_entity_poly.pdbx_strand_id
1 'polypeptide(L)' 'MTMYIIAPDPVDVDVVVVQEPSGWIRRIHREDADPEHRHLAVRLAATWFGNDPA' A
#
# COMPACT_ATOMS: atom_id res chain seq x y z
N MET A 1 17.80 9.27 -1.89
CA MET A 1 16.98 8.15 -2.41
C MET A 1 15.60 8.30 -1.80
N THR A 2 14.61 8.70 -2.60
CA THR A 2 13.21 8.81 -2.17
C THR A 2 12.57 7.43 -2.32
N MET A 3 12.40 6.71 -1.21
CA MET A 3 11.92 5.33 -1.20
C MET A 3 10.52 5.25 -0.59
N TYR A 4 9.65 4.48 -1.23
CA TYR A 4 8.39 4.05 -0.64
C TYR A 4 8.64 2.76 0.16
N ILE A 5 8.09 2.68 1.36
CA ILE A 5 8.12 1.45 2.17
C ILE A 5 6.68 0.94 2.21
N ILE A 6 6.50 -0.34 1.92
CA ILE A 6 5.20 -1.01 1.92
C ILE A 6 5.33 -2.20 2.87
N ALA A 7 4.42 -2.30 3.83
CA ALA A 7 4.38 -3.39 4.80
C ALA A 7 2.92 -3.79 5.07
N PRO A 8 2.65 -5.06 5.41
CA PRO A 8 1.33 -5.45 5.91
C PRO A 8 1.03 -4.74 7.23
N ASP A 9 -0.24 -4.44 7.48
CA ASP A 9 -0.65 -3.94 8.79
C ASP A 9 -0.61 -5.08 9.83
N PRO A 10 -0.06 -4.83 11.03
CA PRO A 10 0.06 -5.88 12.04
C PRO A 10 -1.28 -6.26 12.70
N VAL A 11 -2.34 -5.47 12.50
CA VAL A 11 -3.65 -5.67 13.11
C VAL A 11 -4.65 -6.24 12.09
N ASP A 12 -4.56 -5.82 10.84
CA ASP A 12 -5.53 -6.15 9.80
C ASP A 12 -4.84 -6.66 8.52
N VAL A 13 -5.09 -7.92 8.18
CA VAL A 13 -4.47 -8.60 7.03
C VAL A 13 -4.92 -8.04 5.69
N ASP A 14 -6.10 -7.38 5.67
CA ASP A 14 -6.62 -6.73 4.47
C ASP A 14 -6.15 -5.28 4.37
N VAL A 15 -5.19 -4.84 5.20
CA VAL A 15 -4.60 -3.50 5.13
C VAL A 15 -3.11 -3.56 4.89
N VAL A 16 -2.64 -2.68 4.00
CA VAL A 16 -1.21 -2.37 3.86
C VAL A 16 -0.90 -0.95 4.28
N VAL A 17 0.26 -0.80 4.90
CA VAL A 17 0.84 0.48 5.28
C VAL A 17 1.85 0.89 4.22
N VAL A 18 1.59 2.03 3.57
CA VAL A 18 2.49 2.64 2.60
C VAL A 18 3.06 3.93 3.17
N GLN A 19 4.36 3.93 3.41
CA GLN A 19 5.11 5.12 3.80
C GLN A 19 5.69 5.80 2.57
N GLU A 20 5.29 7.05 2.35
CA GLU A 20 5.79 7.91 1.28
C GLU A 20 7.17 8.50 1.66
N PRO A 21 7.99 8.92 0.68
CA PRO A 21 9.30 9.49 0.97
C PRO A 21 9.28 10.79 1.80
N SER A 22 8.13 11.47 1.83
CA SER A 22 7.88 12.64 2.68
C SER A 22 7.72 12.28 4.16
N GLY A 23 7.68 10.99 4.51
CA GLY A 23 7.34 10.50 5.84
C GLY A 23 5.83 10.34 6.07
N TRP A 24 4.99 10.70 5.10
CA TRP A 24 3.55 10.48 5.18
C TRP A 24 3.24 8.99 5.16
N ILE A 25 2.34 8.54 6.04
CA ILE A 25 1.92 7.14 6.10
C ILE A 25 0.46 7.03 5.69
N ARG A 26 0.16 6.09 4.80
CA ARG A 26 -1.22 5.73 4.42
C ARG A 26 -1.49 4.28 4.78
N ARG A 27 -2.67 4.03 5.34
CA ARG A 27 -3.23 2.69 5.49
C ARG A 27 -4.26 2.50 4.39
N ILE A 28 -4.09 1.48 3.57
CA ILE A 28 -4.93 1.23 2.39
C ILE A 28 -5.51 -0.17 2.52
N HIS A 29 -6.83 -0.24 2.52
CA HIS A 29 -7.55 -1.51 2.57
C HIS A 29 -7.50 -2.20 1.21
N ARG A 30 -7.61 -3.53 1.19
CA ARG A 30 -7.55 -4.35 -0.02
C ARG A 30 -8.62 -3.96 -1.04
N GLU A 31 -9.80 -3.57 -0.57
CA GLU A 31 -10.91 -3.14 -1.42
C GLU A 31 -10.70 -1.76 -2.05
N ASP A 32 -9.92 -0.88 -1.40
CA ASP A 32 -9.59 0.45 -1.89
C ASP A 32 -8.36 0.45 -2.82
N ALA A 33 -7.65 -0.68 -2.86
CA ALA A 33 -6.43 -0.83 -3.61
C ALA A 33 -6.72 -0.95 -5.11
N ASP A 34 -6.45 0.13 -5.84
CA ASP A 34 -6.72 0.23 -7.27
C ASP A 34 -5.41 0.50 -8.08
N PRO A 35 -5.03 -0.38 -9.03
CA PRO A 35 -3.84 -0.21 -9.85
C PRO A 35 -3.90 0.99 -10.82
N GLU A 36 -5.10 1.51 -11.11
CA GLU A 36 -5.35 2.66 -11.98
C GLU A 36 -5.51 3.98 -11.18
N HIS A 37 -5.46 3.92 -9.85
CA HIS A 37 -5.68 5.10 -9.00
C HIS A 37 -4.66 6.21 -9.26
N ARG A 38 -5.10 7.47 -9.24
CA ARG A 38 -4.22 8.65 -9.44
C ARG A 38 -3.05 8.78 -8.43
N HIS A 39 -3.07 8.04 -7.32
CA HIS A 39 -2.10 8.14 -6.24
C HIS A 39 -1.17 6.93 -6.26
N LEU A 40 0.13 7.16 -6.38
CA LEU A 40 1.12 6.09 -6.47
C LEU A 40 1.06 5.14 -5.25
N ALA A 41 0.85 5.65 -4.04
CA ALA A 41 0.72 4.84 -2.83
C ALA A 41 -0.41 3.78 -2.95
N VAL A 42 -1.54 4.15 -3.57
CA VAL A 42 -2.69 3.24 -3.77
C VAL A 42 -2.38 2.17 -4.82
N ARG A 43 -1.71 2.56 -5.90
CA ARG A 43 -1.26 1.62 -6.94
C ARG A 43 -0.23 0.61 -6.41
N LEU A 44 0.65 1.09 -5.54
CA LEU A 44 1.63 0.25 -4.84
C LEU A 44 0.95 -0.74 -3.91
N ALA A 45 -0.08 -0.31 -3.17
CA ALA A 45 -0.90 -1.21 -2.37
C ALA A 45 -1.57 -2.29 -3.24
N ALA A 46 -2.18 -1.92 -4.38
CA ALA A 46 -2.78 -2.87 -5.30
C ALA A 46 -1.77 -3.89 -5.85
N THR A 47 -0.56 -3.42 -6.17
CA THR A 47 0.54 -4.29 -6.61
C THR A 47 0.96 -5.25 -5.50
N TRP A 48 1.03 -4.79 -4.25
CA TRP A 48 1.34 -5.64 -3.11
C TRP A 48 0.28 -6.73 -2.95
N PHE A 49 -1.01 -6.39 -2.90
CA PHE A 49 -2.10 -7.37 -2.76
C PHE A 49 -2.22 -8.34 -3.95
N GLY A 50 -1.79 -7.92 -5.15
CA GLY A 50 -1.74 -8.80 -6.33
C GLY A 50 -0.57 -9.79 -6.31
N ASN A 51 0.48 -9.52 -5.54
CA ASN A 51 1.65 -10.39 -5.38
C ASN A 51 1.63 -11.19 -4.07
N ASP A 52 0.82 -10.79 -3.10
CA ASP A 52 0.63 -11.53 -1.86
C ASP A 52 -0.25 -12.76 -2.14
N PRO A 53 0.31 -13.99 -2.08
CA PRO A 53 -0.48 -15.20 -2.18
C PRO A 53 -1.24 -15.33 -0.86
N ALA A 54 -2.51 -14.93 -0.87
CA ALA A 54 -3.44 -15.06 0.27
C ALA A 54 -3.34 -16.42 0.97
#